data_AF-A0A0M3HRY9-F1
#
_entry.id   AF-A0A0M3HRY9-F1
#
_cell.length_a   1.000
_cell.length_b   1.000
_cell.length_c   1.000
_cell.angle_alpha   90.00
_cell.angle_beta   90.00
_cell.angle_gamma   90.00
#
_symmetry.space_group_name_H-M   'P 1'
#
loop_
_entity.id
_entity.type
_entity.pdbx_description
1 polymer ?
#
loop_
_entity_poly.entity_id
_entity_poly.type
_entity_poly.pdbx_seq_one_letter_code
_entity_poly.pdbx_strand_id
1 'polypeptide(L)'
;MMFSARKLYITGAQLSIHAFTTKSNLVTSPVAFDERMMLLPGCTRCALMPSCSHLMSGSPLFTSSIRGMGRRPAKPGKPPILPPAKKVLYNVVHVPWMRAEDVKELLWRRHVYNNAVISLRNVFKQELELKKAAGLGVAALRRQEEEELDQLLAENERRNQEAARRRKEREESEIKAAKEETIKEIEEELIKREQNVQKRTAEVLDMVEFYCQTICFCIFVTDEALLLRFPYTLIAQSVIHSTADVIIQVERSKNFVTAENLDEKLKEALENPVVYDYAIDLQGHKIYSPKPNKYLEGTPTRQRGRQFDVTFGVQKKEPQGQQA
;
A
#
# COMPACT_ATOMS: atom_id res chain seq x y z
N MET A 1 -37.99 20.07 -8.31
CA MET A 1 -38.29 19.06 -9.36
C MET A 1 -36.97 18.56 -9.93
N MET A 2 -36.86 17.25 -10.21
CA MET A 2 -35.76 16.56 -10.93
C MET A 2 -34.35 16.64 -10.27
N PHE A 3 -33.69 15.52 -9.93
CA PHE A 3 -33.02 14.52 -10.80
C PHE A 3 -31.98 15.20 -11.72
N SER A 4 -30.73 14.75 -11.86
CA SER A 4 -29.97 13.62 -11.30
C SER A 4 -28.45 14.01 -11.28
N ALA A 5 -27.45 13.26 -10.81
CA ALA A 5 -27.35 11.87 -10.32
C ALA A 5 -26.29 11.78 -9.18
N ARG A 6 -25.46 10.73 -9.13
CA ARG A 6 -24.31 10.57 -8.20
C ARG A 6 -23.11 9.88 -8.86
N LYS A 7 -21.91 10.33 -8.47
CA LYS A 7 -20.64 9.58 -8.32
C LYS A 7 -20.43 8.30 -9.17
N LEU A 8 -19.51 8.38 -10.12
CA LEU A 8 -18.67 7.24 -10.51
C LEU A 8 -17.51 7.10 -9.52
N TYR A 9 -17.46 5.97 -8.81
CA TYR A 9 -16.24 5.49 -8.15
C TYR A 9 -15.58 4.47 -9.08
N ILE A 10 -14.29 4.65 -9.37
CA ILE A 10 -13.48 3.64 -10.05
C ILE A 10 -12.57 2.99 -9.01
N THR A 11 -13.04 1.87 -8.46
CA THR A 11 -12.17 0.77 -8.04
C THR A 11 -12.03 -0.14 -9.27
N GLY A 12 -10.88 -0.66 -9.67
CA GLY A 12 -9.62 -0.84 -8.96
C GLY A 12 -9.12 -2.23 -9.36
N ALA A 13 -8.12 -2.30 -10.23
CA ALA A 13 -7.63 -3.55 -10.80
C ALA A 13 -6.16 -3.76 -10.39
N GLN A 14 -5.91 -4.81 -9.61
CA GLN A 14 -4.56 -5.35 -9.45
C GLN A 14 -4.24 -6.19 -10.69
N LEU A 15 -3.16 -5.85 -11.38
CA LEU A 15 -2.52 -6.74 -12.36
C LEU A 15 -1.08 -6.99 -11.93
N SER A 16 -0.83 -8.23 -11.53
CA SER A 16 0.52 -8.76 -11.33
C SER A 16 1.11 -9.08 -12.70
N ILE A 17 2.22 -8.44 -13.05
CA ILE A 17 3.02 -8.79 -14.22
C ILE A 17 4.46 -9.01 -13.76
N HIS A 18 5.07 -10.10 -14.23
CA HIS A 18 6.41 -10.53 -13.87
C HIS A 18 7.48 -9.50 -14.28
N ALA A 19 8.29 -9.06 -13.32
CA ALA A 19 9.52 -8.32 -13.59
C ALA A 19 10.72 -9.29 -13.61
N PHE A 20 11.37 -9.42 -14.77
CA PHE A 20 12.72 -9.99 -14.87
C PHE A 20 13.70 -9.08 -14.12
N THR A 21 14.35 -9.58 -13.07
CA THR A 21 15.41 -8.86 -12.37
C THR A 21 16.79 -9.33 -12.83
N THR A 22 17.53 -8.45 -13.49
CA THR A 22 18.96 -8.64 -13.75
C THR A 22 19.74 -8.52 -12.44
N LYS A 23 20.65 -9.47 -12.22
CA LYS A 23 21.45 -9.56 -11.00
C LYS A 23 22.52 -8.46 -10.96
N SER A 24 22.57 -7.70 -9.88
CA SER A 24 23.82 -7.11 -9.38
C SER A 24 23.93 -7.36 -7.88
N ASN A 25 25.05 -7.96 -7.48
CA ASN A 25 25.26 -8.45 -6.11
C ASN A 25 25.80 -7.33 -5.23
N LEU A 26 25.22 -7.14 -4.03
CA LEU A 26 25.99 -6.76 -2.84
C LEU A 26 25.41 -7.51 -1.63
N VAL A 27 26.30 -8.16 -0.89
CA VAL A 27 25.98 -9.16 0.15
C VAL A 27 26.71 -8.80 1.44
N THR A 28 26.16 -9.23 2.58
CA THR A 28 26.78 -9.34 3.92
C THR A 28 27.15 -8.07 4.71
N SER A 29 26.22 -7.74 5.62
CA SER A 29 26.39 -7.85 7.10
C SER A 29 27.20 -6.80 7.90
N PRO A 30 26.83 -6.57 9.18
CA PRO A 30 27.41 -5.53 10.03
C PRO A 30 28.62 -6.03 10.84
N VAL A 31 29.43 -5.08 11.34
CA VAL A 31 30.52 -5.37 12.29
C VAL A 31 30.46 -4.39 13.46
N ALA A 32 30.72 -4.90 14.66
CA ALA A 32 30.80 -4.14 15.90
C ALA A 32 32.20 -4.30 16.53
N PHE A 33 32.52 -3.37 17.43
CA PHE A 33 33.50 -3.49 18.52
C PHE A 33 35.01 -3.50 18.23
N ASP A 34 35.70 -2.70 19.05
CA ASP A 34 37.12 -2.60 19.44
C ASP A 34 38.16 -3.63 18.92
N GLU A 35 39.35 -3.16 18.52
CA GLU A 35 40.46 -2.89 19.48
C GLU A 35 41.67 -2.14 18.85
N ARG A 36 42.39 -1.40 19.72
CA ARG A 36 43.83 -1.06 19.66
C ARG A 36 44.45 -0.39 18.41
N MET A 37 44.99 0.81 18.64
CA MET A 37 46.45 0.95 18.64
C MET A 37 46.93 1.87 19.77
N MET A 38 48.07 1.53 20.40
CA MET A 38 48.64 2.28 21.52
C MET A 38 49.39 3.53 21.06
N LEU A 39 49.42 4.57 21.89
CA LEU A 39 50.65 5.10 22.50
C LEU A 39 50.32 6.06 23.67
N LEU A 40 51.18 6.06 24.70
CA LEU A 40 51.02 6.81 25.96
C LEU A 40 51.84 8.14 25.89
N PRO A 41 52.23 8.82 27.00
CA PRO A 41 51.40 9.90 27.53
C PRO A 41 52.15 11.22 27.82
N GLY A 42 51.38 12.28 28.07
CA GLY A 42 51.75 13.34 29.00
C GLY A 42 52.32 14.64 28.43
N CYS A 43 51.77 15.76 28.89
CA CYS A 43 52.56 16.73 29.65
C CYS A 43 51.63 17.64 30.48
N THR A 44 51.71 17.54 31.81
CA THR A 44 51.13 18.53 32.73
C THR A 44 52.12 19.67 32.96
N ARG A 45 51.60 20.90 33.10
CA ARG A 45 52.31 22.20 33.28
C ARG A 45 52.99 22.74 32.02
N CYS A 46 52.39 23.78 31.47
CA CYS A 46 53.06 25.08 31.32
C CYS A 46 52.06 26.18 31.66
N ALA A 47 52.31 26.91 32.75
CA ALA A 47 51.67 28.18 33.01
C ALA A 47 52.66 29.27 32.61
N LEU A 48 52.26 30.20 31.74
CA LEU A 48 52.74 31.59 31.63
C LEU A 48 52.04 32.28 30.45
N MET A 49 51.32 33.35 30.76
CA MET A 49 50.96 34.45 29.86
C MET A 49 52.23 35.31 29.60
N PRO A 50 52.34 36.17 28.55
CA PRO A 50 51.26 37.07 28.13
C PRO A 50 51.14 37.46 26.63
N SER A 51 50.11 38.28 26.39
CA SER A 51 49.99 39.28 25.32
C SER A 51 50.09 38.81 23.85
N CYS A 52 48.93 38.73 23.20
CA CYS A 52 48.81 39.25 21.84
C CYS A 52 47.46 39.97 21.68
N SER A 53 47.53 41.30 21.61
CA SER A 53 46.40 42.17 21.31
C SER A 53 46.18 42.24 19.80
N HIS A 54 45.03 41.76 19.31
CA HIS A 54 44.51 42.14 18.00
C HIS A 54 43.03 42.43 18.08
N LEU A 55 42.65 43.63 17.64
CA LEU A 55 41.26 44.00 17.48
C LEU A 55 40.65 43.16 16.35
N MET A 56 39.55 42.49 16.62
CA MET A 56 38.53 42.22 15.61
C MET A 56 37.18 42.63 16.18
N SER A 57 36.57 43.61 15.53
CA SER A 57 35.22 44.10 15.79
C SER A 57 34.21 43.01 15.44
N GLY A 58 33.85 42.19 16.42
CA GLY A 58 32.75 41.23 16.34
C GLY A 58 31.73 41.54 17.42
N SER A 59 30.51 41.90 17.02
CA SER A 59 29.38 42.06 17.94
C SER A 59 29.26 40.83 18.85
N PRO A 60 29.05 40.99 20.17
CA PRO A 60 28.82 39.84 21.04
C PRO A 60 27.48 39.21 20.66
N LEU A 61 27.53 38.21 19.77
CA LEU A 61 26.48 37.22 19.67
C LEU A 61 26.36 36.60 21.06
N PHE A 62 25.38 37.10 21.81
CA PHE A 62 24.96 36.55 23.08
C PHE A 62 24.42 35.15 22.77
N THR A 63 25.34 34.19 22.70
CA THR A 63 25.03 32.76 22.77
C THR A 63 24.52 32.53 24.17
N SER A 64 23.25 32.88 24.35
CA SER A 64 22.45 32.50 25.50
C SER A 64 22.60 31.00 25.60
N SER A 65 23.41 30.58 26.57
CA SER A 65 23.61 29.19 26.88
C SER A 65 22.23 28.67 27.25
N ILE A 66 21.55 28.03 26.29
CA ILE A 66 20.30 27.31 26.51
C ILE A 66 20.70 26.12 27.37
N ARG A 67 20.86 26.39 28.66
CA ARG A 67 20.92 25.38 29.70
C ARG A 67 19.58 24.70 29.62
N GLY A 68 19.55 23.60 28.88
CA GLY A 68 18.44 22.67 28.83
C GLY A 68 18.22 22.11 30.22
N MET A 69 17.59 22.92 31.09
CA MET A 69 16.97 22.50 32.34
C MET A 69 15.75 21.68 31.96
N GLY A 70 16.01 20.51 31.36
CA GLY A 70 15.01 19.52 31.02
C GLY A 70 14.33 19.16 32.33
N ARG A 71 13.11 19.67 32.50
CA ARG A 71 12.24 19.37 33.63
C ARG A 71 11.81 17.91 33.50
N ARG A 72 12.74 16.99 33.77
CA ARG A 72 12.43 15.56 33.89
C ARG A 72 11.30 15.47 34.91
N PRO A 73 10.18 14.80 34.58
CA PRO A 73 9.12 14.63 35.56
C PRO A 73 9.71 13.96 36.80
N ALA A 74 9.35 14.46 37.98
CA ALA A 74 9.79 13.84 39.23
C ALA A 74 9.41 12.36 39.19
N LYS A 75 10.34 11.47 39.59
CA LYS A 75 10.07 10.03 39.62
C LYS A 75 8.79 9.81 40.45
N PRO A 76 7.77 9.08 39.92
CA PRO A 76 6.53 8.88 40.66
C PRO A 76 6.84 8.21 42.00
N GLY A 77 6.19 8.70 43.06
CA GLY A 77 6.29 8.10 44.39
C GLY A 77 5.70 6.69 44.42
N LYS A 78 5.85 6.01 45.55
CA LYS A 78 5.18 4.71 45.76
C LYS A 78 3.66 4.92 45.69
N PRO A 79 2.91 4.20 44.83
CA PRO A 79 1.46 4.33 44.76
C PRO A 79 0.81 3.85 46.07
N PRO A 80 -0.35 4.40 46.48
CA PRO A 80 -1.02 4.07 47.75
C PRO A 80 -1.40 2.60 47.95
N ILE A 81 -1.47 1.84 46.85
CA ILE A 81 -1.80 0.39 46.83
C ILE A 81 -0.68 -0.45 47.45
N LEU A 82 0.57 0.04 47.45
CA LEU A 82 1.70 -0.71 48.02
C LEU A 82 1.75 -0.54 49.54
N PRO A 83 1.83 -1.64 50.33
CA PRO A 83 1.99 -1.53 51.76
C PRO A 83 3.31 -0.83 52.12
N PRO A 84 3.34 -0.06 53.23
CA PRO A 84 4.58 0.55 53.71
C PRO A 84 5.62 -0.53 54.03
N ALA A 85 6.90 -0.20 53.84
CA ALA A 85 7.98 -1.13 54.13
C ALA A 85 8.03 -1.46 55.63
N LYS A 86 8.36 -2.71 55.99
CA LYS A 86 8.41 -3.18 57.39
C LYS A 86 9.23 -2.26 58.33
N LYS A 87 10.32 -1.67 57.84
CA LYS A 87 11.14 -0.68 58.58
C LYS A 87 10.39 0.61 58.90
N VAL A 88 9.51 1.07 58.01
CA VAL A 88 8.72 2.31 58.19
C VAL A 88 7.51 2.07 59.09
N LEU A 89 6.93 0.87 59.07
CA LEU A 89 5.71 0.51 59.80
C LEU A 89 5.79 0.81 61.32
N TYR A 90 6.98 0.67 61.91
CA TYR A 90 7.24 0.90 63.34
C TYR A 90 8.10 2.14 63.63
N ASN A 91 8.46 2.92 62.60
CA ASN A 91 9.34 4.07 62.76
C ASN A 91 8.55 5.33 63.14
N VAL A 92 8.42 5.60 64.43
CA VAL A 92 7.88 6.86 64.95
C VAL A 92 8.87 7.99 64.67
N VAL A 93 8.41 9.05 63.98
CA VAL A 93 9.24 10.23 63.73
C VAL A 93 9.23 11.12 64.97
N HIS A 94 10.29 11.03 65.77
CA HIS A 94 10.50 11.92 66.90
C HIS A 94 10.96 13.29 66.42
N VAL A 95 10.08 14.29 66.52
CA VAL A 95 10.41 15.69 66.24
C VAL A 95 11.23 16.24 67.42
N PRO A 96 12.38 16.90 67.19
CA PRO A 96 13.15 17.50 68.28
C PRO A 96 12.33 18.60 68.96
N TRP A 97 12.36 18.64 70.30
CA TRP A 97 11.68 19.67 71.07
C TRP A 97 12.40 21.02 70.91
N MET A 98 11.64 22.07 70.59
CA MET A 98 12.11 23.45 70.53
C MET A 98 11.52 24.27 71.66
N ARG A 99 12.22 25.33 72.07
CA ARG A 99 11.70 26.30 73.04
C ARG A 99 10.50 27.04 72.48
N ALA A 100 9.56 27.41 73.36
CA ALA A 100 8.34 28.12 72.97
C ALA A 100 8.64 29.52 72.40
N GLU A 101 9.73 30.15 72.83
CA GLU A 101 10.24 31.43 72.33
C GLU A 101 10.64 31.32 70.84
N ASP A 102 11.53 30.38 70.51
CA ASP A 102 12.04 30.15 69.17
C ASP A 102 10.91 29.82 68.17
N VAL A 103 9.96 28.98 68.59
CA VAL A 103 8.80 28.61 67.78
C VAL A 103 7.93 29.83 67.45
N LYS A 104 7.69 30.74 68.42
CA LYS A 104 6.93 31.97 68.18
C LYS A 104 7.65 32.89 67.18
N GLU A 105 8.97 33.06 67.32
CA GLU A 105 9.73 33.89 66.38
C GLU A 105 9.76 33.27 64.97
N LEU A 106 9.97 31.96 64.84
CA LEU A 106 9.96 31.25 63.57
C LEU A 106 8.61 31.36 62.85
N LEU A 107 7.49 31.23 63.58
CA LEU A 107 6.15 31.42 63.03
C LEU A 107 5.92 32.86 62.56
N TRP A 108 6.35 33.86 63.34
CA TRP A 108 6.26 35.26 62.96
C TRP A 108 7.11 35.58 61.70
N ARG A 109 8.38 35.17 61.69
CA ARG A 109 9.27 35.32 60.53
C ARG A 109 8.70 34.66 59.27
N ARG A 110 8.16 33.44 59.41
CA ARG A 110 7.50 32.72 58.30
C ARG A 110 6.27 33.46 57.79
N HIS A 111 5.45 34.03 58.68
CA HIS A 111 4.28 34.83 58.30
C HIS A 111 4.68 36.09 57.53
N VAL A 112 5.61 36.89 58.06
CA VAL A 112 6.12 38.11 57.42
C VAL A 112 6.75 37.81 56.05
N TYR A 113 7.61 36.80 55.97
CA TYR A 113 8.24 36.38 54.70
C TYR A 113 7.20 35.90 53.68
N ASN A 114 6.26 35.05 54.07
CA ASN A 114 5.23 34.55 53.17
C ASN A 114 4.37 35.70 52.63
N ASN A 115 3.99 36.67 53.46
CA ASN A 115 3.20 37.82 53.03
C ASN A 115 3.95 38.68 52.00
N ALA A 116 5.25 38.91 52.21
CA ALA A 116 6.11 39.60 51.25
C ALA A 116 6.23 38.83 49.91
N VAL A 117 6.46 37.51 49.95
CA VAL A 117 6.56 36.67 48.75
C VAL A 117 5.22 36.54 48.01
N ILE A 118 4.10 36.51 48.72
CA ILE A 118 2.75 36.52 48.12
C ILE A 118 2.49 37.87 47.44
N SER A 119 2.88 38.99 48.06
CA SER A 119 2.81 40.31 47.46
C SER A 119 3.60 40.38 46.13
N LEU A 120 4.88 40.00 46.15
CA LEU A 120 5.72 39.94 44.94
C LEU A 120 5.13 39.03 43.85
N ARG A 121 4.58 37.87 44.23
CA ARG A 121 3.90 36.96 43.29
C ARG A 121 2.66 37.60 42.67
N ASN A 122 1.93 38.43 43.40
CA ASN A 122 0.75 39.13 42.87
C ASN A 122 1.15 40.24 41.90
N VAL A 123 2.24 40.98 42.16
CA VAL A 123 2.81 41.95 41.20
C VAL A 123 3.17 41.25 39.88
N PHE A 124 3.92 40.14 39.93
CA PHE A 124 4.28 39.40 38.72
C PHE A 124 3.09 38.77 37.99
N LYS A 125 2.01 38.38 38.70
CA LYS A 125 0.76 37.95 38.05
C LYS A 125 0.12 39.10 37.26
N GLN A 126 0.00 40.28 37.88
CA GLN A 126 -0.55 41.48 37.24
C GLN A 126 0.28 41.88 36.02
N GLU A 127 1.61 41.87 36.11
CA GLU A 127 2.49 42.10 34.94
C GLU A 127 2.25 41.09 33.81
N LEU A 128 2.08 39.81 34.13
CA LEU A 128 1.80 38.77 33.13
C LEU A 128 0.40 38.91 32.52
N GLU A 129 -0.59 39.35 33.30
CA GLU A 129 -1.94 39.66 32.82
C GLU A 129 -1.92 40.89 31.90
N LEU A 130 -1.21 41.95 32.26
CA LEU A 130 -0.99 43.13 31.41
C LEU A 130 -0.26 42.76 30.11
N LYS A 131 0.80 41.95 30.17
CA LYS A 131 1.53 41.47 28.97
C LYS A 131 0.64 40.61 28.05
N LYS A 132 -0.26 39.79 28.61
CA LYS A 132 -1.27 39.05 27.84
C LYS A 132 -2.31 39.98 27.21
N ALA A 133 -2.83 40.94 27.97
CA ALA A 133 -3.82 41.91 27.49
C ALA A 133 -3.26 42.82 26.39
N ALA A 134 -1.98 43.20 26.49
CA ALA A 134 -1.24 43.93 25.46
C ALA A 134 -0.88 43.07 24.23
N GLY A 135 -1.33 41.81 24.16
CA GLY A 135 -1.05 40.92 23.03
C GLY A 135 0.39 40.39 22.99
N LEU A 136 1.33 40.84 23.83
CA LEU A 136 2.73 40.40 23.85
C LEU A 136 2.93 39.00 24.50
N GLY A 137 1.89 38.17 24.49
CA GLY A 137 1.92 36.79 24.99
C GLY A 137 2.24 35.79 23.89
N VAL A 138 2.53 34.55 24.30
CA VAL A 138 2.79 33.39 23.42
C VAL A 138 1.70 33.18 22.35
N ALA A 139 0.46 33.61 22.62
CA ALA A 139 -0.66 33.48 21.69
C ALA A 139 -0.52 34.36 20.42
N ALA A 140 0.02 35.58 20.52
CA ALA A 140 0.19 36.43 19.34
C ALA A 140 1.40 36.00 18.50
N LEU A 141 2.47 35.54 19.15
CA LEU A 141 3.61 34.97 18.45
C LEU A 141 3.20 33.73 17.64
N ARG A 142 2.40 32.83 18.24
CA ARG A 142 1.81 31.68 17.52
C ARG A 142 0.95 32.09 16.34
N ARG A 143 0.17 33.17 16.47
CA ARG A 143 -0.63 33.68 15.37
C ARG A 143 0.23 34.16 14.20
N GLN A 144 1.36 34.81 14.48
CA GLN A 144 2.34 35.19 13.46
C GLN A 144 2.98 33.94 12.83
N GLU A 145 3.35 32.94 13.63
CA GLU A 145 3.85 31.63 13.15
C GLU A 145 2.83 30.90 12.25
N GLU A 146 1.53 30.95 12.58
CA GLU A 146 0.43 30.41 11.77
C GLU A 146 0.25 31.19 10.46
N GLU A 147 0.23 32.53 10.51
CA GLU A 147 0.11 33.40 9.33
C GLU A 147 1.32 33.29 8.37
N GLU A 148 2.53 33.06 8.89
CA GLU A 148 3.74 32.76 8.11
C GLU A 148 3.69 31.34 7.49
N LEU A 149 3.21 30.35 8.24
CA LEU A 149 3.06 28.97 7.75
C LEU A 149 2.07 28.89 6.59
N ASP A 150 0.93 29.57 6.69
CA ASP A 150 -0.08 29.61 5.61
C ASP A 150 0.49 30.24 4.32
N GLN A 151 1.31 31.28 4.42
CA GLN A 151 2.01 31.87 3.27
C GLN A 151 2.98 30.88 2.61
N LEU A 152 3.77 30.14 3.41
CA LEU A 152 4.70 29.13 2.93
C LEU A 152 3.98 27.93 2.29
N LEU A 153 2.82 27.55 2.81
CA LEU A 153 1.97 26.50 2.23
C LEU A 153 1.42 26.94 0.87
N ALA A 154 0.86 28.15 0.76
CA ALA A 154 0.36 28.70 -0.50
C ALA A 154 1.44 28.78 -1.59
N GLU A 155 2.66 29.22 -1.23
CA GLU A 155 3.79 29.29 -2.17
C GLU A 155 4.35 27.90 -2.54
N ASN A 156 4.22 26.90 -1.66
CA ASN A 156 4.50 25.51 -1.99
C ASN A 156 3.45 24.95 -2.96
N GLU A 157 2.16 25.20 -2.69
CA GLU A 157 1.07 24.78 -3.57
C GLU A 157 1.19 25.39 -4.96
N ARG A 158 1.50 26.68 -5.08
CA ARG A 158 1.77 27.35 -6.37
C ARG A 158 2.89 26.66 -7.15
N ARG A 159 4.03 26.37 -6.51
CA ARG A 159 5.15 25.64 -7.13
C ARG A 159 4.76 24.22 -7.54
N ASN A 160 3.93 23.53 -6.75
CA ASN A 160 3.41 22.20 -7.09
C ASN A 160 2.43 22.24 -8.26
N GLN A 161 1.58 23.27 -8.37
CA GLN A 161 0.69 23.47 -9.51
C GLN A 161 1.49 23.73 -10.80
N GLU A 162 2.51 24.60 -10.75
CA GLU A 162 3.43 24.83 -11.89
C GLU A 162 4.18 23.54 -12.29
N ALA A 163 4.67 22.77 -11.32
CA ALA A 163 5.32 21.48 -11.57
C ALA A 163 4.36 20.43 -12.15
N ALA A 164 3.11 20.38 -11.67
CA ALA A 164 2.07 19.48 -12.18
C ALA A 164 1.68 19.82 -13.62
N ARG A 165 1.58 21.12 -13.97
CA ARG A 165 1.40 21.55 -15.36
C ARG A 165 2.53 21.06 -16.27
N ARG A 166 3.80 21.29 -15.87
CA ARG A 166 4.97 20.82 -16.63
C ARG A 166 5.04 19.30 -16.77
N ARG A 167 4.56 18.55 -15.76
CA ARG A 167 4.43 17.08 -15.85
C ARG A 167 3.37 16.70 -16.89
N LYS A 168 2.17 17.28 -16.81
CA LYS A 168 1.08 17.03 -17.76
C LYS A 168 1.46 17.35 -19.20
N GLU A 169 2.17 18.46 -19.44
CA GLU A 169 2.68 18.84 -20.77
C GLU A 169 3.67 17.79 -21.33
N ARG A 170 4.55 17.23 -20.49
CA ARG A 170 5.45 16.13 -20.90
C ARG A 170 4.69 14.82 -21.10
N GLU A 171 3.85 14.41 -20.15
CA GLU A 171 3.01 13.22 -20.23
C GLU A 171 2.15 13.25 -21.50
N GLU A 172 1.55 14.40 -21.87
CA GLU A 172 0.81 14.56 -23.13
C GLU A 172 1.70 14.39 -24.37
N SER A 173 2.98 14.78 -24.32
CA SER A 173 3.94 14.56 -25.42
C SER A 173 4.42 13.10 -25.51
N GLU A 174 4.69 12.46 -24.37
CA GLU A 174 5.08 11.06 -24.25
C GLU A 174 3.94 10.13 -24.69
N ILE A 175 2.69 10.45 -24.30
CA ILE A 175 1.47 9.74 -24.73
C ILE A 175 1.25 9.89 -26.25
N LYS A 176 1.58 11.04 -26.86
CA LYS A 176 1.51 11.20 -28.33
C LYS A 176 2.55 10.33 -29.03
N ALA A 177 3.81 10.39 -28.59
CA ALA A 177 4.88 9.56 -29.14
C ALA A 177 4.56 8.05 -29.03
N ALA A 178 4.11 7.59 -27.86
CA ALA A 178 3.71 6.20 -27.64
C ALA A 178 2.53 5.77 -28.52
N LYS A 179 1.55 6.66 -28.78
CA LYS A 179 0.46 6.40 -29.73
C LYS A 179 0.96 6.27 -31.16
N GLU A 180 1.87 7.15 -31.60
CA GLU A 180 2.47 7.09 -32.94
C GLU A 180 3.30 5.81 -33.12
N GLU A 181 4.00 5.35 -32.09
CA GLU A 181 4.70 4.05 -32.07
C GLU A 181 3.72 2.88 -32.15
N THR A 182 2.67 2.86 -31.32
CA THR A 182 1.63 1.82 -31.37
C THR A 182 0.92 1.75 -32.73
N ILE A 183 0.68 2.90 -33.38
CA ILE A 183 0.08 2.94 -34.71
C ILE A 183 1.00 2.27 -35.75
N LYS A 184 2.31 2.55 -35.72
CA LYS A 184 3.29 1.92 -36.63
C LYS A 184 3.35 0.40 -36.43
N GLU A 185 3.37 -0.08 -35.18
CA GLU A 185 3.33 -1.51 -34.88
C GLU A 185 2.07 -2.18 -35.45
N ILE A 186 0.91 -1.52 -35.34
CA ILE A 186 -0.36 -2.00 -35.90
C ILE A 186 -0.30 -2.01 -37.43
N GLU A 187 0.22 -0.96 -38.08
CA GLU A 187 0.38 -0.88 -39.54
C GLU A 187 1.31 -1.99 -40.06
N GLU A 188 2.46 -2.23 -39.42
CA GLU A 188 3.37 -3.33 -39.78
C GLU A 188 2.70 -4.71 -39.63
N GLU A 189 1.94 -4.93 -38.58
CA GLU A 189 1.18 -6.18 -38.38
C GLU A 189 0.06 -6.35 -39.41
N LEU A 190 -0.62 -5.28 -39.80
CA LEU A 190 -1.63 -5.31 -40.86
C LEU A 190 -0.99 -5.65 -42.22
N ILE A 191 0.14 -5.02 -42.57
CA ILE A 191 0.87 -5.31 -43.81
C ILE A 191 1.33 -6.78 -43.85
N LYS A 192 1.87 -7.33 -42.76
CA LYS A 192 2.22 -8.76 -42.67
C LYS A 192 1.00 -9.66 -42.85
N ARG A 193 -0.15 -9.30 -42.29
CA ARG A 193 -1.40 -10.05 -42.44
C ARG A 193 -1.90 -10.01 -43.88
N GLU A 194 -1.90 -8.85 -44.53
CA GLU A 194 -2.26 -8.71 -45.94
C GLU A 194 -1.36 -9.55 -46.85
N GLN A 195 -0.04 -9.50 -46.66
CA GLN A 195 0.90 -10.35 -47.40
C GLN A 195 0.65 -11.84 -47.18
N ASN A 196 0.32 -12.26 -45.95
CA ASN A 196 0.01 -13.66 -45.63
C ASN A 196 -1.35 -14.09 -46.22
N VAL A 197 -2.34 -13.20 -46.26
CA VAL A 197 -3.61 -13.45 -46.95
C VAL A 197 -3.37 -13.57 -48.46
N GLN A 198 -2.63 -12.65 -49.07
CA GLN A 198 -2.30 -12.68 -50.50
C GLN A 198 -1.60 -13.99 -50.91
N LYS A 199 -0.60 -14.44 -50.14
CA LYS A 199 0.08 -15.73 -50.36
C LYS A 199 -0.90 -16.91 -50.30
N ARG A 200 -1.72 -16.98 -49.25
CA ARG A 200 -2.74 -18.05 -49.11
C ARG A 200 -3.80 -17.99 -50.20
N THR A 201 -4.21 -16.81 -50.67
CA THR A 201 -5.15 -16.70 -51.80
C THR A 201 -4.51 -17.14 -53.11
N ALA A 202 -3.21 -16.91 -53.31
CA ALA A 202 -2.48 -17.45 -54.46
C ALA A 202 -2.36 -18.98 -54.38
N GLU A 203 -1.96 -19.54 -53.23
CA GLU A 203 -1.93 -21.00 -52.99
C GLU A 203 -3.30 -21.67 -53.27
N VAL A 204 -4.40 -21.01 -52.88
CA VAL A 204 -5.77 -21.49 -53.17
C VAL A 204 -6.10 -21.36 -54.66
N LEU A 205 -5.70 -20.29 -55.36
CA LEU A 205 -5.87 -20.16 -56.81
C LEU A 205 -5.08 -21.24 -57.56
N ASP A 206 -3.80 -21.43 -57.24
CA ASP A 206 -2.94 -22.45 -57.84
C ASP A 206 -3.53 -23.86 -57.63
N MET A 207 -4.06 -24.14 -56.43
CA MET A 207 -4.80 -25.37 -56.16
C MET A 207 -6.05 -25.51 -57.04
N VAL A 208 -6.86 -24.45 -57.17
CA VAL A 208 -8.07 -24.46 -58.01
C VAL A 208 -7.73 -24.63 -59.49
N GLU A 209 -6.69 -23.98 -60.00
CA GLU A 209 -6.21 -24.18 -61.37
C GLU A 209 -5.71 -25.62 -61.59
N PHE A 210 -4.92 -26.16 -60.65
CA PHE A 210 -4.44 -27.54 -60.71
C PHE A 210 -5.59 -28.55 -60.71
N TYR A 211 -6.60 -28.37 -59.85
CA TYR A 211 -7.81 -29.19 -59.86
C TYR A 211 -8.60 -29.02 -61.16
N CYS A 212 -8.73 -27.80 -61.70
CA CYS A 212 -9.46 -27.53 -62.93
C CYS A 212 -8.77 -28.16 -64.15
N GLN A 213 -7.44 -28.05 -64.26
CA GLN A 213 -6.63 -28.73 -65.28
C GLN A 213 -6.73 -30.26 -65.15
N THR A 214 -6.66 -30.80 -63.94
CA THR A 214 -6.79 -32.25 -63.70
C THR A 214 -8.17 -32.76 -64.08
N ILE A 215 -9.24 -32.04 -63.74
CA ILE A 215 -10.62 -32.37 -64.12
C ILE A 215 -10.79 -32.28 -65.64
N CYS A 216 -10.26 -31.23 -66.28
CA CYS A 216 -10.33 -31.07 -67.74
C CYS A 216 -9.57 -32.19 -68.47
N PHE A 217 -8.40 -32.60 -67.95
CA PHE A 217 -7.63 -33.74 -68.47
C PHE A 217 -8.37 -35.07 -68.28
N CYS A 218 -9.02 -35.29 -67.14
CA CYS A 218 -9.87 -36.47 -66.93
C CYS A 218 -11.09 -36.50 -67.87
N ILE A 219 -11.68 -35.34 -68.21
CA ILE A 219 -12.79 -35.25 -69.17
C ILE A 219 -12.31 -35.53 -70.61
N PHE A 220 -11.08 -35.15 -70.97
CA PHE A 220 -10.52 -35.36 -72.32
C PHE A 220 -9.96 -36.77 -72.58
N VAL A 221 -9.73 -37.58 -71.56
CA VAL A 221 -9.06 -38.90 -71.68
C VAL A 221 -10.03 -40.09 -71.54
N THR A 222 -11.31 -39.85 -71.24
CA THR A 222 -12.35 -40.90 -71.23
C THR A 222 -13.31 -40.76 -72.41
N ASP A 223 -12.83 -41.10 -73.60
CA ASP A 223 -13.70 -41.71 -74.62
C ASP A 223 -13.47 -43.24 -74.59
N GLU A 224 -14.57 -43.98 -74.53
CA GLU A 224 -14.70 -45.44 -74.34
C GLU A 224 -14.08 -46.14 -73.09
N ALA A 225 -15.02 -46.70 -72.29
CA ALA A 225 -14.91 -48.02 -71.64
C ALA A 225 -13.90 -48.29 -70.50
N LEU A 226 -14.14 -47.73 -69.29
CA LEU A 226 -14.03 -48.50 -68.03
C LEU A 226 -14.71 -47.82 -66.82
N LEU A 227 -16.03 -48.04 -66.66
CA LEU A 227 -16.86 -47.37 -65.65
C LEU A 227 -16.80 -48.01 -64.24
N LEU A 228 -15.71 -48.70 -63.87
CA LEU A 228 -15.57 -49.28 -62.53
C LEU A 228 -14.14 -49.16 -61.98
N ARG A 229 -14.07 -48.55 -60.79
CA ARG A 229 -13.04 -48.78 -59.74
C ARG A 229 -11.72 -47.96 -59.81
N PHE A 230 -11.85 -46.63 -59.76
CA PHE A 230 -10.74 -45.68 -59.47
C PHE A 230 -11.19 -44.58 -58.45
N PRO A 231 -10.30 -43.69 -57.92
CA PRO A 231 -10.07 -43.52 -56.48
C PRO A 231 -10.97 -42.49 -55.78
N TYR A 232 -12.24 -42.37 -56.19
CA TYR A 232 -13.16 -41.36 -55.67
C TYR A 232 -13.50 -41.50 -54.18
N THR A 233 -13.24 -42.65 -53.55
CA THR A 233 -13.53 -42.88 -52.12
C THR A 233 -12.63 -42.10 -51.17
N LEU A 234 -11.34 -41.93 -51.46
CA LEU A 234 -10.40 -41.26 -50.53
C LEU A 234 -10.57 -39.73 -50.54
N ILE A 235 -10.78 -39.14 -51.72
CA ILE A 235 -11.08 -37.70 -51.85
C ILE A 235 -12.48 -37.40 -51.29
N ALA A 236 -13.46 -38.27 -51.54
CA ALA A 236 -14.76 -38.13 -50.89
C ALA A 236 -14.65 -38.26 -49.36
N GLN A 237 -13.87 -39.20 -48.82
CA GLN A 237 -13.71 -39.37 -47.37
C GLN A 237 -13.04 -38.15 -46.71
N SER A 238 -12.02 -37.54 -47.31
CA SER A 238 -11.39 -36.34 -46.74
C SER A 238 -12.32 -35.11 -46.81
N VAL A 239 -13.09 -34.96 -47.89
CA VAL A 239 -14.12 -33.90 -48.01
C VAL A 239 -15.30 -34.13 -47.07
N ILE A 240 -15.73 -35.38 -46.86
CA ILE A 240 -16.77 -35.75 -45.89
C ILE A 240 -16.29 -35.49 -44.46
N HIS A 241 -15.03 -35.80 -44.12
CA HIS A 241 -14.47 -35.52 -42.80
C HIS A 241 -14.36 -34.02 -42.53
N SER A 242 -13.83 -33.24 -43.48
CA SER A 242 -13.69 -31.78 -43.31
C SER A 242 -15.03 -31.06 -43.28
N THR A 243 -16.02 -31.48 -44.08
CA THR A 243 -17.39 -30.93 -44.00
C THR A 243 -18.08 -31.31 -42.68
N ALA A 244 -17.89 -32.53 -42.18
CA ALA A 244 -18.39 -32.93 -40.86
C ALA A 244 -17.77 -32.10 -39.73
N ASP A 245 -16.45 -31.86 -39.77
CA ASP A 245 -15.76 -31.02 -38.77
C ASP A 245 -16.26 -29.56 -38.84
N VAL A 246 -16.44 -29.00 -40.03
CA VAL A 246 -17.04 -27.66 -40.21
C VAL A 246 -18.46 -27.60 -39.62
N ILE A 247 -19.29 -28.61 -39.86
CA ILE A 247 -20.65 -28.69 -39.27
C ILE A 247 -20.59 -28.74 -37.74
N ILE A 248 -19.70 -29.56 -37.16
CA ILE A 248 -19.51 -29.64 -35.70
C ILE A 248 -19.04 -28.30 -35.12
N GLN A 249 -18.16 -27.58 -35.81
CA GLN A 249 -17.69 -26.26 -35.36
C GLN A 249 -18.78 -25.18 -35.49
N VAL A 250 -19.61 -25.21 -36.54
CA VAL A 250 -20.79 -24.33 -36.70
C VAL A 250 -21.86 -24.63 -35.64
N GLU A 251 -21.99 -25.88 -35.19
CA GLU A 251 -22.85 -26.23 -34.06
C GLU A 251 -22.29 -25.72 -32.73
N ARG A 252 -20.97 -25.83 -32.52
CA ARG A 252 -20.28 -25.30 -31.33
C ARG A 252 -20.30 -23.78 -31.26
N SER A 253 -20.21 -23.07 -32.39
CA SER A 253 -20.17 -21.61 -32.41
C SER A 253 -21.47 -20.96 -31.92
N LYS A 254 -22.60 -21.68 -31.98
CA LYS A 254 -23.87 -21.28 -31.35
C LYS A 254 -23.76 -21.06 -29.83
N ASN A 255 -22.78 -21.71 -29.19
CA ASN A 255 -22.52 -21.64 -27.74
C ASN A 255 -21.38 -20.68 -27.36
N PHE A 256 -20.84 -19.91 -28.31
CA PHE A 256 -19.76 -18.95 -28.01
C PHE A 256 -20.30 -17.70 -27.29
N VAL A 257 -19.43 -17.11 -26.46
CA VAL A 257 -19.76 -15.90 -25.68
C VAL A 257 -19.61 -14.67 -26.58
N THR A 258 -20.73 -14.03 -26.91
CA THR A 258 -20.77 -12.71 -27.55
C THR A 258 -20.81 -11.60 -26.49
N ALA A 259 -20.59 -10.35 -26.88
CA ALA A 259 -20.70 -9.21 -25.97
C ALA A 259 -22.11 -9.06 -25.35
N GLU A 260 -23.14 -9.51 -26.08
CA GLU A 260 -24.55 -9.47 -25.66
C GLU A 260 -24.89 -10.57 -24.63
N ASN A 261 -24.30 -11.75 -24.76
CA ASN A 261 -24.54 -12.91 -23.88
C ASN A 261 -23.50 -13.01 -22.73
N LEU A 262 -22.65 -11.99 -22.56
CA LEU A 262 -21.54 -12.03 -21.61
C LEU A 262 -22.01 -12.13 -20.15
N ASP A 263 -22.94 -11.27 -19.74
CA ASP A 263 -23.42 -11.19 -18.36
C ASP A 263 -24.25 -12.41 -17.93
N GLU A 264 -24.98 -13.02 -18.86
CA GLU A 264 -25.75 -14.24 -18.60
C GLU A 264 -24.84 -15.45 -18.43
N LYS A 265 -23.87 -15.63 -19.35
CA LYS A 265 -22.84 -16.67 -19.23
C LYS A 265 -21.95 -16.52 -18.00
N LEU A 266 -21.67 -15.28 -17.58
CA LEU A 266 -20.92 -15.02 -16.35
C LEU A 266 -21.71 -15.50 -15.10
N LYS A 267 -23.01 -15.23 -15.03
CA LYS A 267 -23.87 -15.71 -13.93
C LYS A 267 -23.99 -17.23 -13.93
N GLU A 268 -24.23 -17.84 -15.10
CA GLU A 268 -24.31 -19.31 -15.27
C GLU A 268 -23.04 -20.00 -14.77
N ALA A 269 -21.86 -19.48 -15.14
CA ALA A 269 -20.56 -20.00 -14.71
C ALA A 269 -20.30 -19.80 -13.20
N LEU A 270 -20.74 -18.68 -12.63
CA LEU A 270 -20.65 -18.40 -11.19
C LEU A 270 -21.62 -19.23 -10.36
N GLU A 271 -22.73 -19.72 -10.94
CA GLU A 271 -23.73 -20.57 -10.28
C GLU A 271 -23.41 -22.06 -10.40
N ASN A 272 -22.81 -22.49 -11.52
CA ASN A 272 -22.50 -23.89 -11.81
C ASN A 272 -20.97 -24.14 -11.90
N PRO A 273 -20.24 -24.15 -10.78
CA PRO A 273 -18.82 -24.51 -10.77
C PRO A 273 -18.61 -25.96 -11.21
N VAL A 274 -17.85 -26.15 -12.29
CA VAL A 274 -17.48 -27.47 -12.82
C VAL A 274 -16.12 -27.89 -12.27
N VAL A 275 -16.07 -29.05 -11.60
CA VAL A 275 -14.84 -29.69 -11.15
C VAL A 275 -14.44 -30.76 -12.15
N TYR A 276 -13.24 -30.65 -12.70
CA TYR A 276 -12.66 -31.63 -13.63
C TYR A 276 -11.78 -32.68 -12.92
N ASP A 277 -11.66 -32.60 -11.60
CA ASP A 277 -10.83 -33.49 -10.80
C ASP A 277 -11.50 -34.86 -10.61
N TYR A 278 -10.84 -35.89 -11.13
CA TYR A 278 -11.18 -37.30 -10.91
C TYR A 278 -9.93 -38.09 -10.53
N ALA A 279 -10.08 -39.05 -9.61
CA ALA A 279 -9.08 -40.07 -9.36
C ALA A 279 -9.24 -41.22 -10.38
N ILE A 280 -8.16 -41.97 -10.60
CA ILE A 280 -8.18 -43.20 -11.41
C ILE A 280 -7.71 -44.36 -10.53
N ASP A 281 -8.53 -45.40 -10.44
CA ASP A 281 -8.16 -46.62 -9.72
C ASP A 281 -7.10 -47.44 -10.48
N LEU A 282 -6.45 -48.39 -9.80
CA LEU A 282 -5.54 -49.36 -10.43
C LEU A 282 -6.20 -50.22 -11.52
N GLN A 283 -7.53 -50.22 -11.60
CA GLN A 283 -8.32 -50.88 -12.65
C GLN A 283 -8.73 -49.94 -13.81
N GLY A 284 -8.34 -48.66 -13.78
CA GLY A 284 -8.67 -47.67 -14.81
C GLY A 284 -10.03 -46.97 -14.66
N HIS A 285 -10.81 -47.28 -13.62
CA HIS A 285 -12.08 -46.62 -13.33
C HIS A 285 -11.88 -45.18 -12.85
N LYS A 286 -12.70 -44.24 -13.35
CA LYS A 286 -12.64 -42.82 -12.97
C LYS A 286 -13.60 -42.53 -11.82
N ILE A 287 -13.07 -42.13 -10.67
CA ILE A 287 -13.86 -41.67 -9.52
C ILE A 287 -13.94 -40.15 -9.57
N TYR A 288 -15.15 -39.63 -9.82
CA TYR A 288 -15.40 -38.19 -9.88
C TYR A 288 -15.72 -37.61 -8.50
N SER A 289 -15.23 -36.38 -8.25
CA SER A 289 -15.65 -35.61 -7.08
C SER A 289 -17.13 -35.20 -7.20
N PRO A 290 -17.91 -35.17 -6.10
CA PRO A 290 -19.27 -34.64 -6.13
C PRO A 290 -19.27 -33.16 -6.50
N LYS A 291 -20.36 -32.67 -7.11
CA LYS A 291 -20.50 -31.24 -7.46
C LYS A 291 -20.37 -30.38 -6.20
N PRO A 292 -19.51 -29.34 -6.19
CA PRO A 292 -19.33 -28.50 -5.01
C PRO A 292 -20.53 -27.58 -4.81
N ASN A 293 -21.11 -27.61 -3.60
CA ASN A 293 -22.19 -26.70 -3.23
C ASN A 293 -21.64 -25.28 -3.04
N LYS A 294 -22.18 -24.32 -3.81
CA LYS A 294 -21.80 -22.90 -3.78
C LYS A 294 -22.02 -22.23 -2.41
N TYR A 295 -23.01 -22.71 -1.66
CA TYR A 295 -23.31 -22.27 -0.30
C TYR A 295 -23.25 -23.46 0.66
N LEU A 296 -22.62 -23.25 1.82
CA LEU A 296 -22.72 -24.18 2.94
C LEU A 296 -24.09 -23.97 3.60
N GLU A 297 -25.04 -24.85 3.31
CA GLU A 297 -26.34 -24.87 3.99
C GLU A 297 -26.16 -25.28 5.45
N GLY A 298 -26.28 -24.31 6.37
CA GLY A 298 -26.15 -24.53 7.80
C GLY A 298 -25.68 -23.30 8.56
N THR A 299 -25.53 -23.43 9.88
CA THR A 299 -24.87 -22.39 10.69
C THR A 299 -23.38 -22.36 10.30
N PRO A 300 -22.79 -21.19 9.94
CA PRO A 300 -21.40 -21.14 9.51
C PRO A 300 -20.48 -21.69 10.60
N THR A 301 -19.59 -22.61 10.21
CA THR A 301 -18.65 -23.25 11.12
C THR A 301 -17.76 -22.18 11.75
N ARG A 302 -17.93 -21.98 13.07
CA ARG A 302 -17.23 -20.94 13.83
C ARG A 302 -15.72 -21.13 13.73
N GLN A 303 -15.07 -20.35 12.86
CA GLN A 303 -13.62 -20.34 12.71
C GLN A 303 -12.95 -19.93 14.02
N ARG A 304 -12.53 -20.92 14.82
CA ARG A 304 -11.73 -20.69 16.02
C ARG A 304 -10.28 -20.39 15.61
N GLY A 305 -9.99 -19.17 15.14
CA GLY A 305 -8.60 -18.87 14.78
C GLY A 305 -8.25 -17.60 14.02
N ARG A 306 -8.95 -16.46 14.18
CA ARG A 306 -8.34 -15.13 13.98
C ARG A 306 -8.78 -14.19 15.10
N GLN A 307 -7.84 -13.42 15.67
CA GLN A 307 -8.05 -12.63 16.90
C GLN A 307 -8.79 -11.29 16.68
N PHE A 308 -9.49 -11.11 15.56
CA PHE A 308 -10.06 -9.82 15.12
C PHE A 308 -11.60 -9.76 15.21
N ASP A 309 -12.17 -10.17 16.34
CA ASP A 309 -13.62 -10.08 16.64
C ASP A 309 -13.89 -9.65 18.11
N VAL A 310 -13.07 -8.75 18.65
CA VAL A 310 -13.24 -8.20 20.02
C VAL A 310 -13.81 -6.76 20.00
N THR A 311 -13.94 -6.15 18.83
CA THR A 311 -14.30 -4.72 18.67
C THR A 311 -15.78 -4.41 18.45
N PHE A 312 -16.65 -5.41 18.26
CA PHE A 312 -18.09 -5.21 18.15
C PHE A 312 -18.85 -5.93 19.26
N GLY A 313 -19.46 -5.14 20.16
CA GLY A 313 -20.11 -5.59 21.39
C GLY A 313 -21.45 -6.31 21.20
N VAL A 314 -21.44 -7.44 20.48
CA VAL A 314 -22.59 -8.33 20.36
C VAL A 314 -22.75 -9.09 21.68
N GLN A 315 -23.80 -8.78 22.44
CA GLN A 315 -24.11 -9.51 23.67
C GLN A 315 -24.51 -10.96 23.34
N LYS A 316 -23.93 -11.92 24.07
CA LYS A 316 -24.28 -13.34 23.94
C LYS A 316 -25.69 -13.57 24.48
N LYS A 317 -26.58 -14.15 23.68
CA LYS A 317 -27.68 -14.97 24.20
C LYS A 317 -27.14 -16.37 24.48
N GLU A 318 -27.41 -16.88 25.68
CA GLU A 318 -27.08 -18.26 26.05
C GLU A 318 -28.10 -19.23 25.42
N PRO A 319 -27.67 -20.43 24.97
CA PRO A 319 -28.59 -21.43 24.45
C PRO A 319 -29.34 -22.09 25.62
N GLN A 320 -30.66 -22.05 25.58
CA GLN A 320 -31.50 -22.85 26.47
C GLN A 320 -31.33 -24.33 26.12
N GLY A 321 -31.06 -25.17 27.12
CA GLY A 321 -30.83 -26.59 26.92
C GLY A 321 -32.10 -27.33 26.48
N GLN A 322 -31.95 -28.22 25.50
CA GLN A 322 -32.97 -29.21 25.19
C GLN A 322 -33.03 -30.23 26.34
N GLN A 323 -34.21 -30.39 26.94
CA GLN A 323 -34.49 -31.52 27.82
C GLN A 323 -34.81 -32.76 26.97
N ALA A 324 -34.56 -33.93 27.55
CA ALA A 324 -34.75 -35.25 26.91
C ALA A 324 -36.24 -35.62 26.75
#